data_AF-A0A8T4TIB7-F1
#
_entry.id   AF-A0A8T4TIB7-F1
#
_cell.length_a   1.000
_cell.length_b   1.000
_cell.length_c   1.000
_cell.angle_alpha   90.00
_cell.angle_beta   90.00
_cell.angle_gamma   90.00
#
_symmetry.space_group_name_H-M   'P 1'
#
loop_
_entity.id
_entity.type
_entity.pdbx_description
1 polymer ?
#
loop_
_entity_poly.entity_id
_entity_poly.type
_entity_poly.pdbx_seq_one_letter_code
_entity_poly.pdbx_strand_id
1 'polypeptide(L)'
;MVSTPFVSQRKGGYALFYLKLRNAPEPVNINFIYFMYIQPIYTKMQDIFDQKVLCSECNVLTRKNCAVKDGFELRVLECPQCSKIIYHPGDLKEYDDFKRLKQRDFNVKLRMVGNSFCVSIPKELVDFHREFEREFNDLIRLSLEGRGKIGLFFIRRKDL
;
A
#
# COMPACT_ATOMS: atom_id res chain seq x y z
N MET A 1 59.51 22.16 -10.48
CA MET A 1 58.48 21.72 -11.44
C MET A 1 57.14 22.16 -10.90
N VAL A 2 56.44 22.97 -11.68
CA VAL A 2 55.12 23.53 -11.40
C VAL A 2 54.07 22.48 -11.71
N SER A 3 53.12 22.29 -10.80
CA SER A 3 51.69 22.14 -11.13
C SER A 3 50.86 21.98 -9.86
N THR A 4 50.36 23.09 -9.32
CA THR A 4 48.94 23.16 -8.90
C THR A 4 48.12 23.58 -10.14
N PRO A 5 46.76 23.56 -10.16
CA PRO A 5 45.77 23.13 -9.16
C PRO A 5 44.61 22.27 -9.75
N PHE A 6 43.72 21.72 -8.90
CA PHE A 6 42.28 21.87 -9.16
C PHE A 6 41.51 22.05 -7.85
N VAL A 7 40.97 23.25 -7.71
CA VAL A 7 40.00 23.67 -6.70
C VAL A 7 38.62 23.25 -7.20
N SER A 8 37.82 22.57 -6.38
CA SER A 8 36.38 22.86 -6.39
C SER A 8 35.77 22.57 -5.02
N GLN A 9 35.23 23.65 -4.48
CA GLN A 9 34.61 23.76 -3.18
C GLN A 9 33.22 23.11 -3.20
N ARG A 10 32.88 22.36 -2.15
CA ARG A 10 31.60 22.54 -1.45
C ARG A 10 31.73 22.07 -0.01
N LYS A 11 31.99 23.04 0.87
CA LYS A 11 31.81 22.92 2.32
C LYS A 11 30.32 22.67 2.57
N GLY A 12 29.99 21.51 3.14
CA GLY A 12 28.67 21.17 3.65
C GLY A 12 28.86 20.36 4.93
N GLY A 13 28.28 20.84 6.02
CA GLY A 13 28.69 20.57 7.40
C GLY A 13 28.32 19.20 7.96
N TYR A 14 28.70 18.11 7.30
CA TYR A 14 28.40 16.75 7.76
C TYR A 14 29.54 16.13 8.58
N ALA A 15 30.79 16.53 8.32
CA ALA A 15 31.97 15.90 8.94
C ALA A 15 32.21 16.33 10.40
N LEU A 16 31.86 17.57 10.76
CA LEU A 16 32.06 18.10 12.13
C LEU A 16 31.01 17.61 13.14
N PHE A 17 29.88 17.05 12.70
CA PHE A 17 28.82 16.60 13.59
C PHE A 17 29.12 15.24 14.22
N TYR A 18 29.77 14.33 13.49
CA TYR A 18 30.11 12.99 14.00
C TYR A 18 31.14 13.01 15.14
N LEU A 19 31.99 14.04 15.21
CA LEU A 19 32.96 14.20 16.30
C LEU A 19 32.35 14.72 17.60
N LYS A 20 31.15 15.33 17.56
CA LYS A 20 30.48 15.89 18.75
C LYS A 20 29.63 14.88 19.53
N LEU A 21 29.48 13.65 19.03
CA LEU A 21 28.71 12.57 19.66
C LEU A 21 29.54 11.70 20.62
N ARG A 22 30.87 11.87 20.70
CA ARG A 22 31.71 11.07 21.60
C ARG A 22 31.70 11.54 23.06
N ASN A 23 31.22 12.74 23.35
CA ASN A 23 31.24 13.34 24.70
C ASN A 23 29.82 13.71 25.19
N ALA A 24 28.80 12.94 24.83
CA ALA A 24 27.47 13.06 25.42
C ALA A 24 27.36 12.08 26.61
N PRO A 25 27.07 12.54 27.83
CA PRO A 25 26.70 11.65 28.91
C PRO A 25 25.27 11.14 28.62
N GLU A 26 25.10 9.81 28.72
CA GLU A 26 23.85 9.04 28.58
C GLU A 26 23.37 8.66 27.15
N PRO A 27 22.79 7.44 26.97
CA PRO A 27 22.46 6.91 25.67
C PRO A 27 21.31 7.69 25.03
N VAL A 28 21.60 8.42 23.96
CA VAL A 28 20.60 9.16 23.18
C VAL A 28 19.60 8.16 22.57
N ASN A 29 18.36 8.19 23.04
CA ASN A 29 17.29 7.29 22.59
C ASN A 29 16.95 7.59 21.11
N ILE A 30 17.21 6.62 20.23
CA ILE A 30 16.99 6.71 18.77
C ILE A 30 15.54 7.09 18.44
N ASN A 31 14.56 6.69 19.27
CA ASN A 31 13.15 7.04 19.09
C ASN A 31 12.89 8.54 19.24
N PHE A 32 13.70 9.26 20.03
CA PHE A 32 13.55 10.69 20.26
C PHE A 32 13.96 11.52 19.04
N ILE A 33 15.00 11.08 18.32
CA ILE A 33 15.45 11.71 17.07
C ILE A 33 14.40 11.47 15.96
N TYR A 34 13.83 10.26 15.90
CA TYR A 34 12.78 9.91 14.96
C TYR A 34 11.53 10.79 15.13
N PHE A 35 11.11 11.03 16.38
CA PHE A 35 9.92 11.83 16.68
C PHE A 35 10.09 13.32 16.35
N MET A 36 11.26 13.90 16.63
CA MET A 36 11.47 15.35 16.46
C MET A 36 11.68 15.80 15.01
N TYR A 37 12.34 14.99 14.17
CA TYR A 37 12.74 15.43 12.83
C TYR A 37 11.98 14.77 11.70
N ILE A 38 11.45 13.55 11.90
CA ILE A 38 10.85 12.77 10.81
C ILE A 38 9.33 12.99 10.74
N GLN A 39 8.64 13.02 11.88
CA GLN A 39 7.19 13.24 11.95
C GLN A 39 6.68 14.51 11.22
N PRO A 40 7.31 15.70 11.35
CA PRO A 40 6.81 16.91 10.68
C PRO A 40 7.07 16.95 9.17
N ILE A 41 7.94 16.09 8.62
CA ILE A 41 8.20 16.00 7.18
C ILE A 41 7.09 15.20 6.50
N TYR A 42 6.60 14.13 7.13
CA TYR A 42 5.54 13.28 6.58
C TYR A 42 4.15 13.91 6.60
N THR A 43 3.87 14.85 7.51
CA THR A 43 2.56 15.53 7.58
C THR A 43 2.27 16.48 6.42
N LYS A 44 3.24 16.74 5.53
CA LYS A 44 3.08 17.61 4.34
C LYS A 44 2.93 16.86 3.01
N MET A 45 2.94 15.52 2.99
CA MET A 45 2.62 14.77 1.78
C MET A 45 1.12 14.89 1.49
N GLN A 46 0.78 15.41 0.31
CA GLN A 46 -0.60 15.57 -0.16
C GLN A 46 -0.85 14.66 -1.37
N ASP A 47 -2.04 14.06 -1.44
CA ASP A 47 -2.47 13.28 -2.60
C ASP A 47 -2.87 14.24 -3.73
N ILE A 48 -2.54 13.88 -4.97
CA ILE A 48 -2.97 14.62 -6.16
C ILE A 48 -4.51 14.64 -6.30
N PHE A 49 -5.19 13.63 -5.78
CA PHE A 49 -6.66 13.55 -5.76
C PHE A 49 -7.30 14.44 -4.71
N ASP A 50 -6.55 14.97 -3.75
CA ASP A 50 -7.05 15.97 -2.80
C ASP A 50 -7.12 17.36 -3.43
N GLN A 51 -6.30 17.60 -4.45
CA GLN A 51 -6.20 18.89 -5.14
C GLN A 51 -7.28 19.07 -6.21
N LYS A 52 -7.43 20.32 -6.66
CA LYS A 52 -8.31 20.67 -7.78
C LYS A 52 -7.61 20.31 -9.10
N VAL A 53 -8.04 19.21 -9.71
CA VAL A 53 -7.54 18.76 -11.01
C VAL A 53 -8.43 19.30 -12.14
N LEU A 54 -7.80 19.82 -13.20
CA LEU A 54 -8.46 20.30 -14.41
C LEU A 54 -8.37 19.22 -15.50
N CYS A 55 -9.43 19.11 -16.31
CA CYS A 55 -9.41 18.24 -17.49
C CYS A 55 -8.42 18.78 -18.54
N SER A 56 -7.61 17.91 -19.13
CA SER A 56 -6.62 18.27 -20.15
C SER A 56 -7.22 18.82 -21.45
N GLU A 57 -8.49 18.47 -21.75
CA GLU A 57 -9.16 18.82 -23.01
C GLU A 57 -10.10 20.02 -22.83
N CYS A 58 -10.94 19.99 -21.79
CA CYS A 58 -11.95 21.03 -21.57
C CYS A 58 -11.46 22.17 -20.65
N ASN A 59 -10.35 21.96 -19.92
CA ASN A 59 -9.87 22.87 -18.88
C ASN A 59 -10.90 23.18 -17.77
N VAL A 60 -11.90 22.31 -17.60
CA VAL A 60 -12.94 22.39 -16.56
C VAL A 60 -12.53 21.56 -15.36
N LEU A 61 -12.92 21.99 -14.16
CA LEU A 61 -12.73 21.28 -12.90
C LEU A 61 -13.41 19.90 -12.94
N THR A 62 -12.62 18.86 -12.63
CA THR A 62 -13.14 17.49 -12.51
C THR A 62 -13.91 17.31 -11.20
N ARG A 63 -14.89 16.40 -11.20
CA ARG A 63 -15.64 16.00 -10.01
C ARG A 63 -15.07 14.69 -9.47
N LYS A 64 -14.94 14.59 -8.15
CA LYS A 64 -14.57 13.34 -7.48
C LYS A 64 -15.79 12.42 -7.46
N ASN A 65 -15.63 11.21 -7.95
CA ASN A 65 -16.66 10.19 -7.98
C ASN A 65 -16.05 8.82 -7.63
N CYS A 66 -16.88 7.82 -7.38
CA CYS A 66 -16.45 6.45 -7.14
C CYS A 66 -17.00 5.54 -8.23
N ALA A 67 -16.13 4.75 -8.86
CA ALA A 67 -16.52 3.76 -9.85
C ALA A 67 -16.40 2.36 -9.25
N VAL A 68 -17.52 1.61 -9.21
CA VAL A 68 -17.53 0.23 -8.72
C VAL A 68 -17.20 -0.73 -9.86
N LYS A 69 -16.13 -1.52 -9.73
CA LYS A 69 -15.74 -2.58 -10.70
C LYS A 69 -15.43 -3.87 -9.97
N ASP A 70 -16.11 -4.97 -10.30
CA ASP A 70 -15.92 -6.29 -9.67
C ASP A 70 -16.00 -6.26 -8.12
N GLY A 71 -16.78 -5.35 -7.56
CA GLY A 71 -16.88 -5.13 -6.11
C GLY A 71 -15.79 -4.21 -5.51
N PHE A 72 -14.88 -3.68 -6.32
CA PHE A 72 -13.89 -2.69 -5.91
C PHE A 72 -14.42 -1.28 -6.13
N GLU A 73 -14.38 -0.46 -5.08
CA GLU A 73 -14.66 0.98 -5.17
C GLU A 73 -13.37 1.73 -5.57
N LEU A 74 -13.29 2.16 -6.82
CA LEU A 74 -12.15 2.89 -7.35
C LEU A 74 -12.42 4.39 -7.28
N ARG A 75 -11.48 5.17 -6.74
CA ARG A 75 -11.57 6.62 -6.78
C ARG A 75 -11.31 7.13 -8.19
N VAL A 76 -12.22 7.96 -8.69
CA VAL A 76 -12.12 8.54 -10.03
C VAL A 76 -12.37 10.04 -10.04
N LEU A 77 -11.73 10.70 -10.99
CA LEU A 77 -12.01 12.08 -11.36
C LEU A 77 -12.72 12.09 -12.71
N GLU A 78 -13.95 12.58 -12.71
CA GLU A 78 -14.81 12.61 -13.88
C GLU A 78 -14.95 14.05 -14.39
N CYS A 79 -14.72 14.27 -15.68
CA CYS A 79 -15.00 15.56 -16.30
C CYS A 79 -16.48 15.66 -16.68
N PRO A 80 -17.22 16.69 -16.23
CA PRO A 80 -18.65 16.83 -16.54
C PRO A 80 -18.93 17.20 -18.00
N GLN A 81 -17.93 17.62 -18.79
CA GLN A 81 -18.12 18.10 -20.16
C GLN A 81 -17.73 17.06 -21.22
N CYS A 82 -16.60 16.37 -21.08
CA CYS A 82 -16.15 15.35 -22.04
C CYS A 82 -16.29 13.90 -21.54
N SER A 83 -16.82 13.70 -20.33
CA SER A 83 -17.00 12.37 -19.70
C SER A 83 -15.72 11.55 -19.56
N LYS A 84 -14.54 12.19 -19.65
CA LYS A 84 -13.25 11.54 -19.40
C LYS A 84 -13.14 11.18 -17.92
N ILE A 85 -12.71 9.94 -17.67
CA ILE A 85 -12.54 9.38 -16.32
C ILE A 85 -11.06 9.13 -16.09
N ILE A 86 -10.53 9.68 -15.00
CA ILE A 86 -9.16 9.48 -14.55
C ILE A 86 -9.19 8.65 -13.27
N TYR A 87 -8.60 7.46 -13.31
CA TYR A 87 -8.52 6.55 -12.16
C TYR A 87 -7.34 6.91 -11.26
N HIS A 88 -7.50 6.71 -9.94
CA HIS A 88 -6.39 6.80 -9.00
C HIS A 88 -5.34 5.72 -9.35
N PRO A 89 -4.06 6.09 -9.56
CA PRO A 89 -3.04 5.14 -10.02
C PRO A 89 -2.74 4.04 -8.99
N GLY A 90 -2.83 4.35 -7.69
CA GLY A 90 -2.70 3.34 -6.64
C GLY A 90 -3.83 2.32 -6.66
N ASP A 91 -5.08 2.80 -6.81
CA ASP A 91 -6.28 1.94 -6.79
C ASP A 91 -6.32 1.07 -8.06
N LEU A 92 -5.87 1.62 -9.19
CA LEU A 92 -5.76 0.89 -10.45
C LEU A 92 -4.72 -0.24 -10.35
N LYS A 93 -3.57 0.03 -9.73
CA LYS A 93 -2.53 -0.98 -9.51
C LYS A 93 -3.04 -2.12 -8.62
N GLU A 94 -3.70 -1.79 -7.52
CA GLU A 94 -4.32 -2.75 -6.62
C GLU A 94 -5.36 -3.62 -7.33
N TYR A 95 -6.18 -3.01 -8.20
CA TYR A 95 -7.15 -3.72 -9.03
C TYR A 95 -6.48 -4.67 -10.06
N ASP A 96 -5.38 -4.23 -10.68
CA ASP A 96 -4.63 -5.08 -11.61
C ASP A 96 -3.99 -6.27 -10.88
N ASP A 97 -3.48 -6.07 -9.66
CA ASP A 97 -2.92 -7.15 -8.83
C ASP A 97 -4.02 -8.12 -8.36
N PHE A 98 -5.22 -7.64 -8.01
CA PHE A 98 -6.40 -8.49 -7.78
C PHE A 98 -6.72 -9.35 -9.00
N LYS A 99 -6.77 -8.75 -10.19
CA LYS A 99 -7.10 -9.45 -11.43
C LYS A 99 -6.10 -10.57 -11.73
N ARG A 100 -4.82 -10.33 -11.46
CA ARG A 100 -3.76 -11.35 -11.59
C ARG A 100 -3.95 -12.50 -10.62
N LEU A 101 -4.23 -12.21 -9.35
CA LEU A 101 -4.46 -13.25 -8.34
C LEU A 101 -5.73 -14.06 -8.62
N LYS A 102 -6.81 -13.41 -9.08
CA LYS A 102 -8.07 -14.06 -9.45
C LYS A 102 -7.92 -15.05 -10.62
N GLN A 103 -6.98 -14.80 -11.53
CA GLN A 103 -6.71 -15.67 -12.68
C GLN A 103 -5.72 -16.81 -12.37
N ARG A 104 -5.09 -16.80 -11.19
CA ARG A 104 -4.05 -17.76 -10.84
C ARG A 104 -4.63 -18.94 -10.08
N ASP A 105 -4.35 -20.14 -10.57
CA ASP A 105 -4.63 -21.37 -9.84
C ASP A 105 -3.49 -21.70 -8.87
N PHE A 106 -3.84 -22.09 -7.64
CA PHE A 106 -2.90 -22.48 -6.61
C PHE A 106 -3.04 -23.97 -6.29
N ASN A 107 -2.01 -24.74 -6.65
CA ASN A 107 -1.93 -26.15 -6.27
C ASN A 107 -1.28 -26.28 -4.89
N VAL A 108 -2.08 -26.65 -3.89
CA VAL A 108 -1.65 -26.78 -2.49
C VAL A 108 -1.82 -28.22 -2.01
N LYS A 109 -0.93 -28.66 -1.12
CA LYS A 109 -0.98 -30.03 -0.56
C LYS A 109 -1.89 -30.06 0.66
N LEU A 110 -2.74 -31.09 0.71
CA LEU A 110 -3.48 -31.45 1.92
C LEU A 110 -2.52 -32.08 2.93
N ARG A 111 -2.61 -31.66 4.20
CA ARG A 111 -1.86 -32.26 5.31
C ARG A 111 -2.84 -32.74 6.37
N MET A 112 -2.59 -33.93 6.91
CA MET A 112 -3.30 -34.44 8.08
C MET A 112 -2.82 -33.76 9.36
N VAL A 113 -3.77 -33.33 10.20
CA VAL A 113 -3.52 -32.77 11.53
C VAL A 113 -4.54 -33.36 12.50
N GLY A 114 -4.12 -34.35 13.31
CA GLY A 114 -5.03 -35.11 14.16
C GLY A 114 -6.11 -35.81 13.34
N ASN A 115 -7.39 -35.52 13.64
CA ASN A 115 -8.55 -36.07 12.93
C ASN A 115 -9.08 -35.16 11.81
N SER A 116 -8.34 -34.12 11.43
CA SER A 116 -8.74 -33.19 10.36
C SER A 116 -7.68 -33.04 9.28
N PHE A 117 -8.11 -32.53 8.13
CA PHE A 117 -7.21 -32.08 7.07
C PHE A 117 -7.03 -30.57 7.16
N CYS A 118 -5.80 -30.10 6.92
CA CYS A 118 -5.51 -28.69 6.72
C CYS A 118 -5.04 -28.44 5.29
N VAL A 119 -5.45 -27.29 4.77
CA VAL A 119 -4.97 -26.73 3.50
C VAL A 119 -4.16 -25.50 3.84
N SER A 120 -2.93 -25.42 3.34
CA SER A 120 -2.13 -24.20 3.48
C SER A 120 -2.62 -23.16 2.48
N ILE A 121 -3.16 -22.04 2.98
CA ILE A 121 -3.53 -20.90 2.12
C ILE A 121 -2.23 -20.17 1.74
N PRO A 122 -1.95 -19.98 0.43
CA PRO A 122 -0.79 -19.22 -0.03
C PRO A 122 -0.75 -17.82 0.60
N LYS A 123 0.45 -17.41 1.02
CA LYS A 123 0.66 -16.13 1.71
C LYS A 123 0.17 -14.94 0.88
N GLU A 124 0.35 -14.98 -0.44
CA GLU A 124 -0.12 -13.93 -1.36
C GLU A 124 -1.64 -13.65 -1.24
N LEU A 125 -2.46 -14.69 -1.05
CA LEU A 125 -3.91 -14.52 -0.87
C LEU A 125 -4.25 -13.88 0.48
N VAL A 126 -3.49 -14.24 1.52
CA VAL A 126 -3.65 -13.69 2.87
C VAL A 126 -3.20 -12.23 2.92
N ASP A 127 -2.05 -11.92 2.31
CA ASP A 127 -1.49 -10.58 2.25
C ASP A 127 -2.42 -9.66 1.46
N PHE A 128 -2.90 -10.10 0.28
CA PHE A 128 -3.91 -9.37 -0.49
C PHE A 128 -5.13 -9.05 0.36
N HIS A 129 -5.74 -10.04 1.02
CA HIS A 129 -6.95 -9.81 1.79
C HIS A 129 -6.72 -8.87 3.00
N ARG A 130 -5.53 -8.89 3.63
CA ARG A 130 -5.16 -7.95 4.71
C ARG A 130 -5.00 -6.51 4.22
N GLU A 131 -4.54 -6.30 2.99
CA GLU A 131 -4.43 -4.97 2.40
C GLU A 131 -5.82 -4.33 2.22
N PHE A 132 -6.84 -5.12 1.90
CA PHE A 132 -8.22 -4.67 1.74
C PHE A 132 -8.99 -4.58 3.07
N GLU A 133 -8.73 -5.50 4.01
CA GLU A 133 -9.44 -5.55 5.29
C GLU A 133 -8.48 -5.30 6.46
N ARG A 134 -8.49 -4.06 6.97
CA ARG A 134 -7.71 -3.64 8.16
C ARG A 134 -8.08 -4.42 9.43
N GLU A 135 -9.26 -5.04 9.47
CA GLU A 135 -9.77 -5.85 10.58
C GLU A 135 -9.93 -7.31 10.15
N PHE A 136 -8.82 -8.01 9.92
CA PHE A 136 -8.84 -9.44 9.70
C PHE A 136 -9.30 -10.14 10.99
N ASN A 137 -10.54 -10.65 10.99
CA ASN A 137 -11.00 -11.58 12.01
C ASN A 137 -10.98 -12.99 11.43
N ASP A 138 -10.31 -13.91 12.14
CA ASP A 138 -9.91 -15.25 11.69
C ASP A 138 -11.07 -16.23 11.38
N LEU A 139 -12.31 -15.76 11.26
CA LEU A 139 -13.48 -16.62 11.03
C LEU A 139 -13.63 -16.90 9.53
N ILE A 140 -13.21 -18.09 9.16
CA ILE A 140 -13.38 -18.66 7.82
C ILE A 140 -14.58 -19.60 7.84
N ARG A 141 -15.54 -19.41 6.92
CA ARG A 141 -16.62 -20.36 6.68
C ARG A 141 -16.23 -21.32 5.57
N LEU A 142 -16.33 -22.62 5.86
CA LEU A 142 -16.21 -23.69 4.89
C LEU A 142 -17.61 -24.20 4.52
N SER A 143 -17.88 -24.37 3.23
CA SER A 143 -19.15 -24.91 2.73
C SER A 143 -18.91 -25.95 1.64
N LEU A 144 -19.68 -27.03 1.66
CA LEU A 144 -19.68 -28.01 0.58
C LEU A 144 -20.64 -27.52 -0.51
N GLU A 145 -20.09 -27.01 -1.61
CA GLU A 145 -20.90 -26.46 -2.72
C GLU A 145 -21.33 -27.53 -3.72
N GLY A 146 -20.72 -28.72 -3.67
CA GLY A 146 -21.06 -29.83 -4.55
C GLY A 146 -20.06 -30.97 -4.43
N ARG A 147 -20.23 -32.00 -5.29
CA ARG A 147 -19.30 -33.13 -5.34
C ARG A 147 -17.90 -32.64 -5.73
N GLY A 148 -16.93 -32.81 -4.83
CA GLY A 148 -15.53 -32.40 -5.05
C GLY A 148 -15.27 -30.89 -4.95
N LYS A 149 -16.25 -30.07 -4.54
CA LYS A 149 -16.09 -28.62 -4.42
C LYS A 149 -16.36 -28.16 -2.99
N ILE A 150 -15.34 -27.61 -2.35
CA ILE A 150 -15.44 -26.94 -1.06
C ILE A 150 -15.15 -25.47 -1.29
N GLY A 151 -16.09 -24.61 -0.87
CA GLY A 151 -15.93 -23.17 -0.85
C GLY A 151 -15.36 -22.71 0.49
N LEU A 152 -14.38 -21.81 0.43
CA LEU A 152 -13.81 -21.14 1.58
C LEU A 152 -14.16 -19.65 1.48
N PHE A 153 -14.85 -19.15 2.51
CA PHE A 153 -15.34 -17.78 2.56
C PHE A 153 -14.76 -17.06 3.78
N PHE A 154 -14.13 -15.91 3.53
CA PHE A 154 -13.76 -14.98 4.60
C PHE A 154 -15.02 -14.23 5.06
N ILE A 155 -15.27 -14.17 6.37
CA ILE A 155 -16.43 -13.50 6.94
C ILE A 155 -15.96 -12.33 7.81
N ARG A 156 -16.53 -11.14 7.56
CA ARG A 156 -16.29 -9.97 8.40
C ARG A 156 -17.13 -10.07 9.66
N ARG A 157 -16.54 -9.66 10.79
CA ARG A 157 -17.22 -9.71 12.10
C ARG A 157 -18.46 -8.81 12.20
N LYS A 158 -18.60 -7.80 11.32
CA LYS A 158 -19.79 -6.92 11.23
C LYS A 158 -20.98 -7.57 10.52
N ASP A 159 -20.74 -8.65 9.78
CA ASP A 159 -21.73 -9.34 8.96
C ASP A 159 -22.27 -10.63 9.66
N LEU A 160 -21.85 -10.86 10.92
CA LEU A 160 -22.28 -11.94 11.83
C LEU A 160 -23.23 -11.39 12.90
#